data_AF-A0A9N9WIF9-F1
#
_entry.id   AF-A0A9N9WIF9-F1
#
_cell.length_a   1.000
_cell.length_b   1.000
_cell.length_c   1.000
_cell.angle_alpha   90.00
_cell.angle_beta   90.00
_cell.angle_gamma   90.00
#
_symmetry.space_group_name_H-M   'P 1'
#
loop_
_entity.id
_entity.type
_entity.pdbx_description
1 polymer ?
#
loop_
_entity_poly.entity_id
_entity_poly.type
_entity_poly.pdbx_seq_one_letter_code
_entity_poly.pdbx_strand_id
1 'polypeptide(L)'
;MDLFLKYLMSLLQGLYQNTRAKQCTSPGKYSHDETGNCRGYALCLMAGLNSFTQYNIICPQGFIYNHIHQQCTNETSYQCVHNYNCSKSGLFPSSTNENCTSYIACVEGLDDTITARSIDCPSGYIFDSIVSFCVKLNETSYKCPITQSLEPGDDISVHLLESTNNSGEFLMPRLVLISLCLTWFISRFFVSSNLVLDVPYFE
;
A
#
# COMPACT_ATOMS: atom_id res chain seq x y z
N MET A 1 44.41 -9.31 32.25
CA MET A 1 43.59 -9.92 31.19
C MET A 1 42.19 -9.30 31.09
N ASP A 2 41.58 -8.86 32.20
CA ASP A 2 40.22 -8.29 32.21
C ASP A 2 40.05 -6.96 31.45
N LEU A 3 41.05 -6.08 31.49
CA LEU A 3 40.93 -4.75 30.88
C LEU A 3 40.89 -4.82 29.34
N PHE A 4 41.66 -5.76 28.76
CA PHE A 4 41.74 -5.98 27.32
C PHE A 4 40.45 -6.62 26.79
N LEU A 5 39.86 -7.55 27.55
CA LEU A 5 38.59 -8.18 27.20
C LEU A 5 37.43 -7.18 27.27
N LYS A 6 37.39 -6.29 28.27
CA LYS A 6 36.40 -5.21 28.35
C LYS A 6 36.53 -4.23 27.17
N TYR A 7 37.74 -3.84 26.82
CA TYR A 7 37.99 -2.94 25.68
C TYR A 7 37.60 -3.59 24.35
N LEU A 8 37.90 -4.88 24.18
CA LEU A 8 37.47 -5.67 23.02
C LEU A 8 35.94 -5.76 22.94
N MET A 9 35.25 -5.99 24.06
CA MET A 9 33.79 -6.02 24.11
C MET A 9 33.16 -4.65 23.83
N SER A 10 33.78 -3.54 24.28
CA SER A 10 33.34 -2.18 23.95
C SER A 10 33.58 -1.81 22.49
N LEU A 11 34.69 -2.26 21.89
CA LEU A 11 34.94 -2.11 20.45
C LEU A 11 33.98 -2.96 19.62
N LEU A 12 33.69 -4.19 20.05
CA LEU A 12 32.69 -5.05 19.42
C LEU A 12 31.28 -4.45 19.54
N GLN A 13 30.92 -3.84 20.67
CA GLN A 13 29.66 -3.11 20.82
C GLN A 13 29.62 -1.84 19.95
N GLY A 14 30.73 -1.11 19.83
CA GLY A 14 30.83 0.04 18.92
C GLY A 14 30.71 -0.32 17.44
N LEU A 15 31.17 -1.51 17.04
CA LEU A 15 31.01 -2.03 15.68
C LEU A 15 29.64 -2.73 15.48
N TYR A 16 29.04 -3.28 16.54
CA TYR A 16 27.72 -3.91 16.49
C TYR A 16 26.58 -2.90 16.38
N GLN A 17 26.76 -1.69 16.95
CA GLN A 17 25.78 -0.60 16.83
C GLN A 17 25.78 0.08 15.45
N ASN A 18 26.59 -0.39 14.50
CA ASN A 18 26.59 0.07 13.11
C ASN A 18 25.98 -0.99 12.18
N THR A 19 24.81 -1.52 12.55
CA THR A 19 24.05 -2.48 11.75
C THR A 19 22.79 -1.92 11.11
N ARG A 20 22.48 -0.62 11.29
CA ARG A 20 21.29 0.01 10.67
C ARG A 20 21.51 0.66 9.30
N ALA A 21 22.66 0.48 8.66
CA ALA A 21 22.84 0.89 7.26
C ALA A 21 22.19 -0.09 6.24
N LYS A 22 21.59 -1.20 6.71
CA LYS A 22 20.95 -2.21 5.84
C LYS A 22 19.51 -1.90 5.42
N GLN A 23 18.84 -0.91 6.02
CA GLN A 23 17.41 -0.66 5.77
C GLN A 23 17.16 0.21 4.55
N CYS A 24 18.02 1.21 4.33
CA CYS A 24 17.93 2.06 3.14
C CYS A 24 18.34 1.25 1.90
N THR A 25 17.39 1.00 1.00
CA THR A 25 17.63 0.39 -0.31
C THR A 25 17.69 1.42 -1.43
N SER A 26 17.19 2.63 -1.17
CA SER A 26 17.19 3.77 -2.08
C SER A 26 17.25 5.09 -1.31
N PRO A 27 17.70 6.20 -1.96
CA PRO A 27 17.64 7.52 -1.37
C PRO A 27 16.19 8.01 -1.25
N GLY A 28 15.85 8.67 -0.15
CA GLY A 28 14.49 9.15 0.06
C GLY A 28 14.17 9.46 1.52
N LYS A 29 12.95 9.89 1.78
CA LYS A 29 12.42 9.99 3.14
C LYS A 29 11.30 8.97 3.33
N TYR A 30 11.42 8.16 4.36
CA TYR A 30 10.52 7.05 4.65
C TYR A 30 9.89 7.27 6.02
N SER A 31 8.63 6.86 6.18
CA SER A 31 8.03 6.81 7.50
C SER A 31 8.91 5.95 8.41
N HIS A 32 9.26 6.45 9.59
CA HIS A 32 10.06 5.70 10.54
C HIS A 32 9.76 6.20 11.93
N ASP A 33 8.91 5.49 12.65
CA ASP A 33 8.37 5.96 13.91
C ASP A 33 8.51 4.91 15.00
N GLU A 34 9.61 5.04 15.75
CA GLU A 34 9.93 4.17 16.88
C GLU A 34 9.00 4.39 18.08
N THR A 35 8.30 5.53 18.12
CA THR A 35 7.47 5.95 19.25
C THR A 35 5.97 5.80 18.99
N GLY A 36 5.59 5.46 17.77
CA GLY A 36 4.21 5.30 17.35
C GLY A 36 3.41 6.61 17.27
N ASN A 37 4.01 7.82 17.23
CA ASN A 37 3.31 9.11 17.15
C ASN A 37 3.26 9.77 15.74
N CYS A 38 3.65 9.05 14.70
CA CYS A 38 3.87 9.47 13.31
C CYS A 38 4.78 10.70 13.12
N ARG A 39 5.57 11.10 14.12
CA ARG A 39 6.47 12.27 14.02
C ARG A 39 7.83 11.93 13.42
N GLY A 40 8.22 10.66 13.50
CA GLY A 40 9.51 10.18 13.01
C GLY A 40 9.49 9.89 11.51
N TYR A 41 10.60 10.19 10.85
CA TYR A 41 10.93 9.70 9.51
C TYR A 41 12.43 9.45 9.39
N ALA A 42 12.79 8.56 8.47
CA ALA A 42 14.18 8.27 8.15
C ALA A 42 14.55 8.93 6.82
N LEU A 43 15.67 9.65 6.79
CA LEU A 43 16.29 10.18 5.59
C LEU A 43 17.43 9.25 5.16
N CYS A 44 17.26 8.62 4.01
CA CYS A 44 18.27 7.78 3.38
C CYS A 44 19.04 8.60 2.34
N LEU A 45 20.36 8.72 2.52
CA LEU A 45 21.27 9.42 1.60
C LEU A 45 22.30 8.45 1.02
N MET A 46 22.67 8.63 -0.24
CA MET A 46 23.73 7.85 -0.86
C MET A 46 25.09 8.23 -0.25
N ALA A 47 25.82 7.22 0.25
CA ALA A 47 27.12 7.38 0.88
C ALA A 47 28.28 6.79 0.05
N GLY A 48 27.95 6.07 -1.04
CA GLY A 48 28.90 5.42 -1.94
C GLY A 48 28.21 4.45 -2.90
N LEU A 49 28.99 3.65 -3.63
CA LEU A 49 28.49 2.61 -4.54
C LEU A 49 27.64 1.60 -3.77
N ASN A 50 26.33 1.65 -3.99
CA ASN A 50 25.32 0.80 -3.34
C ASN A 50 25.36 0.86 -1.80
N SER A 51 25.84 1.96 -1.22
CA SER A 51 25.84 2.19 0.22
C SER A 51 25.03 3.44 0.58
N PHE A 52 24.29 3.34 1.68
CA PHE A 52 23.39 4.38 2.15
C PHE A 52 23.67 4.71 3.61
N THR A 53 23.53 5.98 3.95
CA THR A 53 23.51 6.48 5.33
C THR A 53 22.08 6.85 5.69
N GLN A 54 21.61 6.35 6.82
CA GLN A 54 20.30 6.63 7.38
C GLN A 54 20.40 7.69 8.48
N TYR A 55 19.52 8.68 8.44
CA TYR A 55 19.33 9.67 9.50
C TYR A 55 17.90 9.60 10.01
N ASN A 56 17.71 9.24 11.28
CA ASN A 56 16.40 9.27 11.92
C ASN A 56 16.11 10.69 12.40
N ILE A 57 15.00 11.26 11.94
CA ILE A 57 14.59 12.64 12.19
C ILE A 57 13.20 12.63 12.83
N ILE A 58 13.02 13.43 13.87
CA ILE A 58 11.74 13.62 14.55
C ILE A 58 11.24 15.03 14.24
N CYS A 59 10.00 15.14 13.77
CA CYS A 59 9.36 16.44 13.53
C CYS A 59 9.28 17.29 14.81
N PRO A 60 9.31 18.63 14.72
CA PRO A 60 9.10 19.51 15.87
C PRO A 60 7.81 19.21 16.63
N GLN A 61 7.70 19.70 17.87
CA GLN A 61 6.49 19.49 18.67
C GLN A 61 5.27 20.11 17.98
N GLY A 62 4.17 19.36 17.91
CA GLY A 62 2.94 19.76 17.21
C GLY A 62 2.94 19.48 15.70
N PHE A 63 4.01 18.91 15.15
CA PHE A 63 4.09 18.52 13.75
C PHE A 63 4.24 17.00 13.61
N ILE A 64 3.61 16.46 12.58
CA ILE A 64 3.71 15.04 12.18
C ILE A 64 4.29 14.94 10.78
N TYR A 65 4.92 13.81 10.46
CA TYR A 65 5.50 13.60 9.14
C TYR A 65 4.41 13.23 8.13
N ASN A 66 4.21 14.09 7.13
CA ASN A 66 3.32 13.84 6.00
C ASN A 66 4.08 13.13 4.88
N HIS A 67 3.78 11.84 4.68
CA HIS A 67 4.42 11.01 3.65
C HIS A 67 4.10 11.41 2.21
N ILE A 68 2.99 12.12 1.96
CA ILE A 68 2.61 12.59 0.62
C ILE A 68 3.47 13.80 0.24
N HIS A 69 3.57 14.76 1.16
CA HIS A 69 4.32 15.99 0.95
C HIS A 69 5.80 15.86 1.35
N GLN A 70 6.19 14.73 1.95
CA GLN A 70 7.56 14.41 2.37
C GLN A 70 8.15 15.47 3.33
N GLN A 71 7.30 16.01 4.21
CA GLN A 71 7.63 17.11 5.13
C GLN A 71 6.85 17.00 6.45
N CYS A 72 7.36 17.67 7.49
CA CYS A 72 6.63 17.86 8.74
C CYS A 72 5.53 18.90 8.54
N THR A 73 4.28 18.55 8.85
CA THR A 73 3.12 19.44 8.77
C THR A 73 2.34 19.43 10.08
N ASN A 74 1.61 20.51 10.33
CA ASN A 74 0.62 20.64 11.40
C ASN A 74 -0.81 20.71 10.84
N GLU A 75 -1.00 20.35 9.57
CA GLU A 75 -2.32 20.24 8.94
C GLU A 75 -3.24 19.32 9.73
N THR A 76 -4.47 19.76 9.97
CA THR A 76 -5.45 18.98 10.74
C THR A 76 -6.11 17.87 9.92
N SER A 77 -6.09 17.98 8.59
CA SER A 77 -6.66 17.01 7.65
C SER A 77 -5.85 15.72 7.53
N TYR A 78 -4.68 15.66 8.17
CA TYR A 78 -3.79 14.52 8.15
C TYR A 78 -3.47 14.17 9.60
N GLN A 79 -3.80 12.96 10.04
CA GLN A 79 -3.69 12.55 11.45
C GLN A 79 -3.10 11.16 11.58
N CYS A 80 -2.33 10.94 12.64
CA CYS A 80 -1.84 9.60 12.99
C CYS A 80 -2.97 8.78 13.64
N VAL A 81 -3.08 7.49 13.30
CA VAL A 81 -4.12 6.61 13.85
C VAL A 81 -3.49 5.35 14.45
N HIS A 82 -3.22 5.39 15.76
CA HIS A 82 -2.49 4.30 16.44
C HIS A 82 -3.27 3.00 16.58
N ASN A 83 -4.60 3.10 16.64
CA ASN A 83 -5.48 1.95 16.90
C ASN A 83 -5.87 1.20 15.62
N TYR A 84 -5.43 1.66 14.45
CA TYR A 84 -5.73 1.00 13.18
C TYR A 84 -4.60 0.04 12.82
N ASN A 85 -4.92 -1.25 12.72
CA ASN A 85 -3.96 -2.27 12.36
C ASN A 85 -3.88 -2.44 10.83
N CYS A 86 -2.75 -2.02 10.25
CA CYS A 86 -2.52 -2.17 8.82
C CYS A 86 -1.93 -3.55 8.50
N SER A 87 -2.70 -4.39 7.79
CA SER A 87 -2.19 -5.68 7.29
C SER A 87 -1.33 -5.54 6.03
N LYS A 88 -1.50 -4.44 5.27
CA LYS A 88 -0.86 -4.18 3.98
C LYS A 88 -0.80 -2.66 3.75
N SER A 89 0.18 -2.21 2.97
CA SER A 89 0.26 -0.84 2.49
C SER A 89 -0.83 -0.54 1.44
N GLY A 90 -1.43 0.66 1.52
CA GLY A 90 -2.54 1.05 0.66
C GLY A 90 -3.50 2.06 1.30
N LEU A 91 -4.56 2.36 0.58
CA LEU A 91 -5.63 3.25 1.02
C LEU A 91 -6.90 2.45 1.31
N PHE A 92 -7.52 2.71 2.46
CA PHE A 92 -8.63 1.93 2.99
C PHE A 92 -9.76 2.83 3.50
N PRO A 93 -11.01 2.35 3.50
CA PRO A 93 -12.11 3.09 4.10
C PRO A 93 -11.84 3.42 5.57
N SER A 94 -12.17 4.64 5.97
CA SER A 94 -12.13 5.01 7.37
C SER A 94 -13.32 4.43 8.11
N SER A 95 -13.08 3.67 9.17
CA SER A 95 -14.14 3.13 10.04
C SER A 95 -14.73 4.17 10.98
N THR A 96 -14.10 5.33 11.13
CA THR A 96 -14.55 6.41 12.01
C THR A 96 -15.40 7.46 11.27
N ASN A 97 -15.58 7.32 9.96
CA ASN A 97 -16.26 8.31 9.12
C ASN A 97 -17.37 7.66 8.30
N GLU A 98 -18.60 7.83 8.76
CA GLU A 98 -19.80 7.29 8.12
C GLU A 98 -20.06 7.90 6.73
N ASN A 99 -19.54 9.10 6.46
CA ASN A 99 -19.77 9.82 5.21
C ASN A 99 -18.68 9.57 4.16
N CYS A 100 -17.73 8.69 4.42
CA CYS A 100 -16.56 8.43 3.56
C CYS A 100 -15.75 9.69 3.22
N THR A 101 -15.84 10.77 4.01
CA THR A 101 -15.09 12.03 3.72
C THR A 101 -13.62 11.97 4.13
N SER A 102 -13.17 10.82 4.65
CA SER A 102 -11.78 10.54 5.00
C SER A 102 -11.45 9.08 4.71
N TYR A 103 -10.17 8.77 4.56
CA TYR A 103 -9.66 7.42 4.38
C TYR A 103 -8.44 7.15 5.27
N ILE A 104 -8.12 5.87 5.45
CA ILE A 104 -6.91 5.44 6.15
C ILE A 104 -5.83 5.11 5.11
N ALA A 105 -4.72 5.82 5.18
CA ALA A 105 -3.49 5.49 4.47
C ALA A 105 -2.61 4.62 5.38
N CYS A 106 -2.41 3.37 4.98
CA CYS A 106 -1.41 2.47 5.53
C CYS A 106 -0.11 2.67 4.77
N VAL A 107 0.84 3.34 5.41
CA VAL A 107 2.09 3.77 4.77
C VAL A 107 3.21 2.87 5.21
N GLU A 108 3.88 2.28 4.22
CA GLU A 108 5.09 1.50 4.42
C GLU A 108 6.26 2.44 4.75
N GLY A 109 6.95 2.12 5.83
CA GLY A 109 8.13 2.77 6.32
C GLY A 109 9.38 1.92 6.10
N LEU A 110 10.45 2.25 6.82
CA LEU A 110 11.57 1.31 6.96
C LEU A 110 11.16 0.13 7.85
N ASP A 111 11.90 -0.98 7.77
CA ASP A 111 11.66 -2.21 8.56
C ASP A 111 10.30 -2.89 8.32
N ASP A 112 9.75 -2.76 7.12
CA ASP A 112 8.40 -3.23 6.79
C ASP A 112 7.33 -2.69 7.77
N THR A 113 7.63 -1.58 8.47
CA THR A 113 6.71 -0.97 9.41
C THR A 113 5.59 -0.32 8.62
N ILE A 114 4.34 -0.60 8.99
CA ILE A 114 3.19 0.01 8.33
C ILE A 114 2.45 0.84 9.36
N THR A 115 2.37 2.14 9.10
CA THR A 115 1.76 3.12 10.00
C THR A 115 0.48 3.67 9.39
N ALA A 116 -0.60 3.64 10.15
CA ALA A 116 -1.91 4.10 9.71
C ALA A 116 -2.09 5.60 9.95
N ARG A 117 -2.68 6.28 8.97
CA ARG A 117 -2.96 7.72 9.03
C ARG A 117 -4.33 8.02 8.43
N SER A 118 -5.10 8.86 9.10
CA SER A 118 -6.36 9.38 8.57
C SER A 118 -6.08 10.59 7.70
N ILE A 119 -6.68 10.62 6.52
CA ILE A 119 -6.56 11.72 5.57
C ILE A 119 -7.94 12.12 5.10
N ASP A 120 -8.27 13.40 5.24
CA ASP A 120 -9.52 13.93 4.73
C ASP A 120 -9.48 14.05 3.20
N CYS A 121 -10.56 13.67 2.55
CA CYS A 121 -10.78 14.00 1.16
C CYS A 121 -11.02 15.52 1.02
N PRO A 122 -10.66 16.12 -0.13
CA PRO A 122 -11.02 17.50 -0.42
C PRO A 122 -12.53 17.73 -0.30
N SER A 123 -12.95 18.98 -0.02
CA SER A 123 -14.37 19.31 0.12
C SER A 123 -15.16 18.93 -1.14
N GLY A 124 -16.27 18.20 -0.95
CA GLY A 124 -17.10 17.69 -2.04
C GLY A 124 -16.63 16.36 -2.65
N TYR A 125 -15.61 15.74 -2.07
CA TYR A 125 -15.12 14.42 -2.46
C TYR A 125 -15.39 13.38 -1.35
N ILE A 126 -15.58 12.13 -1.77
CA ILE A 126 -15.70 10.97 -0.90
C ILE A 126 -14.70 9.90 -1.33
N PHE A 127 -14.22 9.10 -0.38
CA PHE A 127 -13.34 7.99 -0.68
C PHE A 127 -14.12 6.82 -1.28
N ASP A 128 -13.73 6.40 -2.48
CA ASP A 128 -14.23 5.21 -3.14
C ASP A 128 -13.27 4.05 -2.92
N SER A 129 -13.73 3.03 -2.21
CA SER A 129 -12.94 1.84 -1.86
C SER A 129 -12.61 0.93 -3.04
N ILE A 130 -13.40 0.99 -4.13
CA ILE A 130 -13.22 0.16 -5.32
C ILE A 130 -12.01 0.67 -6.11
N VAL A 131 -11.92 1.98 -6.29
CA VAL A 131 -10.79 2.61 -7.00
C VAL A 131 -9.68 3.10 -6.06
N SER A 132 -9.89 3.01 -4.74
CA SER A 132 -8.95 3.45 -3.70
C SER A 132 -8.52 4.91 -3.86
N PHE A 133 -9.48 5.81 -4.10
CA PHE A 133 -9.20 7.24 -4.34
C PHE A 133 -10.38 8.14 -3.94
N CYS A 134 -10.11 9.42 -3.67
CA CYS A 134 -11.17 10.40 -3.43
C CYS A 134 -11.82 10.79 -4.77
N VAL A 135 -13.12 10.54 -4.92
CA VAL A 135 -13.93 10.86 -6.10
C VAL A 135 -14.97 11.92 -5.76
N LYS A 136 -15.38 12.70 -6.76
CA LYS A 136 -16.31 13.81 -6.55
C LYS A 136 -17.72 13.28 -6.28
N LEU A 137 -18.31 13.67 -5.15
CA LEU A 137 -19.56 13.11 -4.61
C LEU A 137 -20.73 13.19 -5.61
N ASN A 138 -20.83 14.28 -6.36
CA ASN A 138 -21.95 14.54 -7.28
C ASN A 138 -21.72 14.01 -8.71
N GLU A 139 -20.58 13.39 -8.98
CA GLU A 139 -20.22 12.87 -10.32
C GLU A 139 -19.95 11.36 -10.32
N THR A 140 -19.77 10.75 -9.14
CA THR A 140 -19.53 9.31 -9.01
C THR A 140 -20.83 8.50 -8.94
N SER A 141 -20.78 7.26 -9.43
CA SER A 141 -21.82 6.25 -9.19
C SER A 141 -21.63 5.51 -7.86
N TYR A 142 -20.45 5.63 -7.23
CA TYR A 142 -20.16 5.00 -5.95
C TYR A 142 -21.07 5.53 -4.85
N LYS A 143 -21.59 4.61 -4.04
CA LYS A 143 -22.41 4.92 -2.87
C LYS A 143 -21.63 4.50 -1.63
N CYS A 144 -21.28 5.48 -0.80
CA CYS A 144 -20.65 5.23 0.49
C CYS A 144 -21.57 4.33 1.33
N PRO A 145 -21.09 3.19 1.82
CA PRO A 145 -21.86 2.35 2.73
C PRO A 145 -21.89 3.03 4.09
N ILE A 146 -22.89 3.89 4.31
CA ILE A 146 -23.24 4.36 5.65
C ILE A 146 -23.66 3.15 6.48
N THR A 147 -22.88 2.77 7.49
CA THR A 147 -23.42 2.00 8.61
C THR A 147 -24.39 2.93 9.32
N GLN A 148 -25.67 2.86 8.98
CA GLN A 148 -26.69 3.48 9.81
C GLN A 148 -26.53 2.89 11.21
N SER A 149 -26.14 3.72 12.17
CA SER A 149 -26.33 3.39 13.58
C SER A 149 -27.78 2.94 13.72
N LEU A 150 -27.99 1.75 14.27
CA LEU A 150 -29.30 1.29 14.71
C LEU A 150 -29.92 2.39 15.58
N GLU A 151 -30.82 3.19 15.01
CA GLU A 151 -31.80 3.90 15.80
C GLU A 151 -32.71 2.81 16.39
N PRO A 152 -32.87 2.73 17.73
CA PRO A 152 -33.75 1.75 18.34
C PRO A 152 -35.19 2.19 18.12
N GLY A 153 -35.77 1.77 16.99
CA GLY A 153 -37.20 1.87 16.76
C GLY A 153 -37.53 2.40 15.38
N ASP A 154 -37.39 1.56 14.36
CA ASP A 154 -38.43 1.43 13.34
C ASP A 154 -38.32 0.07 12.63
N ASP A 155 -39.48 -0.53 12.39
CA ASP A 155 -39.71 -1.90 11.98
C ASP A 155 -39.04 -2.23 10.62
N ILE A 156 -38.04 -3.10 10.64
CA ILE A 156 -37.33 -3.53 9.42
C ILE A 156 -38.05 -4.72 8.82
N SER A 157 -38.88 -4.47 7.80
CA SER A 157 -39.12 -5.46 6.75
C SER A 157 -37.84 -5.61 5.93
N VAL A 158 -37.01 -6.59 6.31
CA VAL A 158 -35.81 -6.99 5.57
C VAL A 158 -36.27 -7.60 4.24
N HIS A 159 -36.27 -6.81 3.17
CA HIS A 159 -36.23 -7.36 1.83
C HIS A 159 -34.80 -7.82 1.57
N LEU A 160 -34.53 -9.07 1.95
CA LEU A 160 -33.39 -9.82 1.46
C LEU A 160 -33.44 -9.76 -0.08
N LEU A 161 -32.45 -9.12 -0.71
CA LEU A 161 -32.17 -9.39 -2.11
C LEU A 161 -31.56 -10.79 -2.15
N GLU A 162 -32.45 -11.79 -2.28
CA GLU A 162 -32.09 -13.11 -2.76
C GLU A 162 -31.41 -12.95 -4.13
N SER A 163 -30.13 -13.29 -4.21
CA SER A 163 -29.53 -13.63 -5.49
C SER A 163 -30.15 -14.93 -5.95
N THR A 164 -31.07 -14.87 -6.91
CA THR A 164 -31.58 -16.06 -7.58
C THR A 164 -30.45 -16.70 -8.39
N ASN A 165 -29.84 -17.72 -7.78
CA ASN A 165 -29.08 -18.74 -8.48
C ASN A 165 -30.03 -19.49 -9.41
N ASN A 166 -30.02 -19.14 -10.70
CA ASN A 166 -30.59 -19.99 -11.73
C ASN A 166 -29.66 -21.18 -11.98
N SER A 167 -29.90 -22.27 -11.24
CA SER A 167 -29.45 -23.61 -11.59
C SER A 167 -30.29 -24.11 -12.77
N GLY A 168 -29.81 -23.87 -13.99
CA GLY A 168 -30.24 -24.62 -15.17
C GLY A 168 -29.54 -25.97 -15.20
N GLU A 169 -30.19 -27.00 -14.66
CA GLU A 169 -29.90 -28.39 -14.98
C GLU A 169 -30.18 -28.60 -16.48
N PHE A 170 -29.12 -28.74 -17.29
CA PHE A 170 -29.21 -29.35 -18.60
C PHE A 170 -28.40 -30.64 -18.62
N LEU A 171 -29.15 -31.71 -18.83
CA LEU A 171 -28.74 -33.10 -18.91
C LEU A 171 -27.52 -33.33 -19.81
N MET A 172 -26.52 -34.04 -19.28
CA MET A 172 -25.47 -34.68 -20.08
C MET A 172 -25.99 -35.96 -20.74
N PRO A 173 -25.51 -36.27 -21.97
CA PRO A 173 -25.16 -37.62 -22.34
C PRO A 173 -23.63 -37.78 -22.35
N ARG A 174 -23.20 -38.84 -21.67
CA ARG A 174 -21.82 -39.32 -21.58
C ARG A 174 -21.28 -39.78 -22.93
N LEU A 175 -19.93 -39.74 -23.00
CA LEU A 175 -19.03 -40.55 -23.84
C LEU A 175 -18.94 -40.15 -25.31
N VAL A 176 -17.77 -39.67 -25.72
CA VAL A 176 -16.88 -40.28 -26.75
C VAL A 176 -15.81 -39.24 -27.17
N LEU A 177 -14.53 -39.67 -27.18
CA LEU A 177 -13.30 -39.03 -27.74
C LEU A 177 -12.68 -37.91 -26.86
N ILE A 178 -11.71 -38.15 -25.97
CA ILE A 178 -10.36 -38.72 -26.14
C ILE A 178 -9.63 -38.18 -27.38
N SER A 179 -8.56 -37.44 -27.08
CA SER A 179 -7.36 -37.24 -27.91
C SER A 179 -7.51 -36.37 -29.15
N LEU A 180 -6.77 -35.25 -29.17
CA LEU A 180 -6.13 -34.56 -30.31
C LEU A 180 -6.19 -33.02 -30.20
N CYS A 181 -5.60 -32.44 -29.16
CA CYS A 181 -5.36 -30.98 -29.12
C CYS A 181 -3.89 -30.60 -28.78
N LEU A 182 -2.97 -31.58 -28.82
CA LEU A 182 -1.56 -31.37 -28.47
C LEU A 182 -0.57 -31.49 -29.64
N THR A 183 -1.03 -31.55 -30.90
CA THR A 183 -0.13 -31.73 -32.06
C THR A 183 -0.30 -30.71 -33.19
N TRP A 184 -1.06 -29.63 -33.01
CA TRP A 184 -1.38 -28.70 -34.12
C TRP A 184 -0.71 -27.32 -34.10
N PHE A 185 0.22 -27.03 -33.18
CA PHE A 185 0.95 -25.74 -33.22
C PHE A 185 2.47 -25.82 -33.32
N ILE A 186 3.07 -27.02 -33.37
CA ILE A 186 4.53 -27.18 -33.51
C ILE A 186 4.97 -27.22 -35.00
N SER A 187 4.05 -27.22 -35.97
CA SER A 187 4.39 -27.44 -37.39
C SER A 187 4.36 -26.19 -38.31
N ARG A 188 4.51 -24.98 -37.78
CA ARG A 188 4.77 -23.77 -38.60
C ARG A 188 6.14 -23.15 -38.35
N PHE A 189 7.14 -24.01 -38.22
CA PHE A 189 8.53 -23.67 -38.51
C PHE A 189 8.85 -24.15 -39.93
N PHE A 190 9.60 -23.34 -40.69
CA PHE A 190 10.09 -23.56 -42.05
C PHE A 190 9.11 -23.35 -43.21
N VAL A 191 9.07 -22.14 -43.77
CA VAL A 191 9.46 -21.86 -45.17
C VAL A 191 9.75 -20.36 -45.33
N SER A 192 10.88 -20.08 -45.99
CA SER A 192 11.37 -18.83 -46.57
C SER A 192 12.06 -17.80 -45.68
N SER A 193 13.38 -18.02 -45.61
CA SER A 193 14.45 -17.04 -45.59
C SER A 193 14.26 -15.86 -46.55
N ASN A 194 14.87 -14.74 -46.15
CA ASN A 194 15.44 -13.65 -46.95
C ASN A 194 14.72 -12.29 -46.96
N LEU A 195 15.55 -11.30 -46.61
CA LEU A 195 15.66 -9.93 -47.10
C LEU A 195 15.21 -8.76 -46.19
N VAL A 196 16.26 -7.99 -45.86
CA VAL A 196 16.42 -6.52 -45.75
C VAL A 196 16.04 -5.83 -44.45
N LEU A 197 17.12 -5.38 -43.79
CA LEU A 197 17.22 -4.27 -42.85
C LEU A 197 16.88 -2.95 -43.56
N ASP A 198 16.00 -2.14 -42.98
CA ASP A 198 16.12 -0.68 -43.07
C ASP A 198 15.63 -0.03 -41.77
N VAL A 199 16.48 0.85 -41.25
CA VAL A 199 16.33 1.62 -40.01
C VAL A 199 15.73 2.97 -40.39
N PRO A 200 14.68 3.47 -39.71
CA PRO A 200 14.21 4.83 -39.94
C PRO A 200 15.02 5.84 -39.11
N TYR A 201 15.63 6.79 -39.82
CA TYR A 201 16.14 8.06 -39.30
C TYR A 201 14.95 9.02 -39.14
N PHE A 202 14.81 9.66 -37.99
CA PHE A 202 13.85 10.75 -37.77
C PHE A 202 14.64 12.04 -37.56
N GLU A 203 14.24 13.07 -38.31
CA GLU A 203 14.79 14.44 -38.32
C GLU A 203 14.64 15.18 -36.98
#